data_AF-A0A2E9YNE6-F1
#
_entry.id   AF-A0A2E9YNE6-F1
#
_cell.length_a   1.000
_cell.length_b   1.000
_cell.length_c   1.000
_cell.angle_alpha   90.00
_cell.angle_beta   90.00
_cell.angle_gamma   90.00
#
_symmetry.space_group_name_H-M   'P 1'
#
loop_
_entity.id
_entity.type
_entity.pdbx_description
1 polymer ?
#
loop_
_entity_poly.entity_id
_entity_poly.type
_entity_poly.pdbx_seq_one_letter_code
_entity_poly.pdbx_strand_id
1 'polypeptide(L)'
;MDKFEDIRPYQDHEIRSVLDKLITNPEFLSSIATFYFPRLTGLLPNLMASAARNKLKKQLKAVHNVKTMQDVIAEYMDKMIHDTTTKLTHSGLENLDADKGYLFVSNHRDITMDPAFVNYVLYHAGYETLQIAVGDNLLKKPFVTDL
;
A
#
# COMPACT_ATOMS: atom_id res chain seq x y z
N MET A 1 2.94 0.64 -28.61
CA MET A 1 2.12 0.70 -27.39
C MET A 1 2.05 -0.70 -26.86
N ASP A 2 2.47 -0.88 -25.61
CA ASP A 2 2.45 -2.19 -24.96
C ASP A 2 0.98 -2.55 -24.66
N LYS A 3 0.57 -3.77 -25.01
CA LYS A 3 -0.82 -4.23 -24.85
C LYS A 3 -1.24 -4.32 -23.38
N PHE A 4 -0.27 -4.42 -22.46
CA PHE A 4 -0.53 -4.67 -21.05
C PHE A 4 -0.13 -3.50 -20.15
N GLU A 5 0.11 -2.32 -20.73
CA GLU A 5 0.56 -1.12 -20.00
C GLU A 5 -0.39 -0.75 -18.85
N ASP A 6 -1.70 -0.87 -19.08
CA ASP A 6 -2.72 -0.50 -18.10
C ASP A 6 -2.90 -1.51 -16.94
N ILE A 7 -2.36 -2.72 -17.06
CA ILE A 7 -2.56 -3.80 -16.08
C ILE A 7 -1.27 -4.33 -15.45
N ARG A 8 -0.11 -3.83 -15.90
CA ARG A 8 1.19 -4.22 -15.33
C ARG A 8 1.49 -3.42 -14.06
N PRO A 9 2.35 -3.93 -13.17
CA PRO A 9 2.86 -3.14 -12.06
C PRO A 9 3.59 -1.87 -12.55
N TYR A 10 3.59 -0.86 -11.68
CA TYR A 10 4.41 0.34 -11.86
C TYR A 10 5.90 -0.01 -11.90
N GLN A 11 6.63 0.71 -12.74
CA GLN A 11 8.08 0.71 -12.80
C GLN A 11 8.64 1.89 -12.00
N ASP A 12 9.90 1.78 -11.60
CA ASP A 12 10.58 2.77 -10.75
C ASP A 12 10.45 4.22 -11.25
N HIS A 13 10.53 4.41 -12.57
CA HIS A 13 10.47 5.74 -13.18
C HIS A 13 9.05 6.36 -13.17
N GLU A 14 8.01 5.54 -12.96
CA GLU A 14 6.61 5.96 -12.96
C GLU A 14 6.16 6.42 -11.56
N ILE A 15 6.75 5.85 -10.50
CA ILE A 15 6.33 6.02 -9.11
C ILE A 15 6.25 7.49 -8.69
N ARG A 16 7.22 8.33 -9.05
CA ARG A 16 7.22 9.74 -8.66
C ARG A 16 6.00 10.50 -9.17
N SER A 17 5.65 10.31 -10.44
CA SER A 17 4.49 10.97 -11.07
C SER A 17 3.17 10.54 -10.42
N VAL A 18 3.06 9.25 -10.09
CA VAL A 18 1.88 8.69 -9.40
C VAL A 18 1.73 9.30 -8.01
N LEU A 19 2.81 9.32 -7.22
CA LEU A 19 2.81 9.87 -5.87
C LEU A 19 2.49 11.36 -5.82
N ASP A 20 3.04 12.15 -6.75
CA ASP A 20 2.78 13.59 -6.84
C ASP A 20 1.30 13.89 -7.11
N LYS A 21 0.63 13.05 -7.93
CA LYS A 21 -0.82 13.12 -8.13
C LYS A 21 -1.57 12.70 -6.86
N LEU A 22 -1.15 11.58 -6.24
CA LEU A 22 -1.80 11.00 -5.07
C LEU A 22 -1.88 12.00 -3.90
N ILE A 23 -0.79 12.72 -3.60
CA ILE A 23 -0.75 13.70 -2.49
C ILE A 23 -1.60 14.96 -2.72
N THR A 24 -2.14 15.14 -3.93
CA THR A 24 -3.10 16.23 -4.22
C THR A 24 -4.54 15.81 -4.02
N ASN A 25 -4.83 14.50 -3.98
CA ASN A 25 -6.18 13.96 -3.85
C ASN A 25 -6.76 14.24 -2.44
N PRO A 26 -7.81 15.06 -2.30
CA PRO A 26 -8.38 15.41 -1.00
C PRO A 26 -8.95 14.21 -0.23
N GLU A 27 -9.51 13.24 -0.94
CA GLU A 27 -10.10 12.05 -0.36
C GLU A 27 -9.02 11.14 0.23
N PHE A 28 -7.93 10.93 -0.51
CA PHE A 28 -6.77 10.20 -0.01
C PHE A 28 -6.17 10.86 1.24
N LEU A 29 -5.97 12.18 1.21
CA LEU A 29 -5.45 12.93 2.36
C LEU A 29 -6.37 12.81 3.58
N SER A 30 -7.69 12.84 3.36
CA SER A 30 -8.68 12.64 4.42
C SER A 30 -8.62 11.23 5.01
N SER A 31 -8.45 10.20 4.17
CA SER A 31 -8.24 8.81 4.61
C SER A 31 -6.99 8.67 5.48
N ILE A 32 -5.87 9.27 5.08
CA ILE A 32 -4.61 9.24 5.83
C ILE A 32 -4.74 10.01 7.15
N ALA A 33 -5.41 11.17 7.14
CA ALA A 33 -5.70 11.94 8.35
C ALA A 33 -6.54 11.12 9.35
N THR A 34 -7.58 10.46 8.86
CA THR A 34 -8.47 9.61 9.66
C THR A 34 -7.73 8.40 10.23
N PHE A 35 -6.84 7.79 9.45
CA PHE A 35 -6.02 6.66 9.89
C PHE A 35 -5.13 7.00 11.09
N TYR A 36 -4.48 8.18 11.10
CA TYR A 36 -3.62 8.58 12.21
C TYR A 36 -4.38 9.24 13.37
N PHE A 37 -5.43 10.01 13.09
CA PHE A 37 -6.09 10.86 14.08
C PHE A 37 -7.61 10.91 13.87
N PRO A 38 -8.33 9.79 14.07
CA PRO A 38 -9.76 9.70 13.72
C PRO A 38 -10.62 10.71 14.48
N ARG A 39 -10.38 10.89 15.78
CA ARG A 39 -11.14 11.84 16.63
C ARG A 39 -10.92 13.29 16.21
N LEU A 40 -9.68 13.68 15.93
CA LEU A 40 -9.33 15.06 15.59
C LEU A 40 -9.77 15.40 14.16
N THR A 41 -9.74 14.43 13.25
CA THR A 41 -10.20 14.58 11.86
C THR A 41 -11.71 14.85 11.80
N GLY A 42 -12.50 14.23 12.69
CA GLY A 42 -13.93 14.55 12.81
C GLY A 42 -14.22 15.98 13.28
N LEU A 43 -13.31 16.59 14.06
CA LEU A 43 -13.47 17.95 14.59
C LEU A 43 -12.90 19.02 13.64
N LEU A 44 -11.75 18.75 13.00
CA LEU A 44 -10.99 19.72 12.20
C LEU A 44 -10.50 19.10 10.87
N PRO A 45 -11.40 18.68 9.97
CA PRO A 45 -11.04 17.87 8.80
C PRO A 45 -10.04 18.57 7.85
N ASN A 46 -10.23 19.86 7.57
CA ASN A 46 -9.34 20.61 6.67
C ASN A 46 -7.93 20.77 7.25
N LEU A 47 -7.81 21.00 8.56
CA LEU A 47 -6.52 21.12 9.23
C LEU A 47 -5.80 19.77 9.20
N MET A 48 -6.51 18.69 9.48
CA MET A 48 -5.95 17.35 9.50
C MET A 48 -5.55 16.86 8.11
N ALA A 49 -6.31 17.18 7.06
CA ALA A 49 -5.94 16.91 5.68
C ALA A 49 -4.64 17.66 5.28
N SER A 50 -4.48 18.92 5.71
CA SER A 50 -3.25 19.68 5.49
C SER A 50 -2.05 19.08 6.25
N ALA A 51 -2.26 18.65 7.50
CA ALA A 51 -1.24 17.97 8.29
C ALA A 51 -0.83 16.63 7.65
N ALA A 52 -1.79 15.83 7.19
CA ALA A 52 -1.56 14.58 6.46
C ALA A 52 -0.74 14.83 5.18
N ARG A 53 -1.09 15.86 4.40
CA ARG A 53 -0.32 16.25 3.21
C ARG A 53 1.13 16.56 3.55
N ASN A 54 1.38 17.36 4.59
CA ASN A 54 2.75 17.72 4.98
C ASN A 54 3.55 16.52 5.46
N LYS A 55 2.92 15.62 6.23
CA LYS A 55 3.54 14.36 6.68
C LYS A 55 3.90 13.46 5.49
N LEU A 56 2.95 13.23 4.57
CA LEU A 56 3.17 12.44 3.37
C LEU A 56 4.28 13.03 2.50
N LYS A 57 4.27 14.35 2.25
CA LYS A 57 5.37 15.01 1.52
C LYS A 57 6.74 14.74 2.13
N LYS A 58 6.82 14.67 3.46
CA LYS A 58 8.07 14.35 4.16
C LYS A 58 8.45 12.88 4.00
N GLN A 59 7.52 11.94 4.20
CA GLN A 59 7.76 10.50 4.02
C GLN A 59 8.17 10.18 2.58
N LEU A 60 7.42 10.71 1.61
CA LEU A 60 7.64 10.44 0.21
C LEU A 60 8.89 11.13 -0.35
N LYS A 61 9.51 12.08 0.36
CA LYS A 61 10.72 12.77 -0.13
C LYS A 61 11.83 11.79 -0.53
N ALA A 62 11.98 10.67 0.18
CA ALA A 62 13.01 9.67 -0.07
C ALA A 62 12.61 8.55 -1.07
N VAL A 63 11.39 8.57 -1.62
CA VAL A 63 10.82 7.44 -2.39
C VAL A 63 11.16 7.50 -3.88
N HIS A 64 12.26 6.94 -4.33
CA HIS A 64 12.72 7.06 -5.74
C HIS A 64 12.38 5.87 -6.64
N ASN A 65 11.82 4.79 -6.09
CA ASN A 65 11.54 3.54 -6.80
C ASN A 65 10.41 2.78 -6.11
N VAL A 66 9.96 1.68 -6.71
CA VAL A 66 8.88 0.83 -6.16
C VAL A 66 9.23 0.34 -4.75
N LYS A 67 10.47 -0.12 -4.56
CA LYS A 67 10.94 -0.65 -3.28
C LYS A 67 10.83 0.38 -2.14
N THR A 68 11.34 1.59 -2.35
CA THR A 68 11.28 2.65 -1.33
C THR A 68 9.85 3.11 -1.06
N MET A 69 8.92 2.94 -2.00
CA MET A 69 7.49 3.14 -1.76
C MET A 69 6.93 2.02 -0.88
N GLN A 70 7.31 0.77 -1.13
CA GLN A 70 6.94 -0.37 -0.28
C GLN A 70 7.44 -0.20 1.15
N ASP A 71 8.65 0.36 1.33
CA ASP A 71 9.17 0.68 2.67
C ASP A 71 8.23 1.66 3.41
N VAL A 72 7.65 2.65 2.71
CA VAL A 72 6.63 3.55 3.30
C VAL A 72 5.33 2.79 3.59
N ILE A 73 4.83 1.97 2.66
CA ILE A 73 3.60 1.18 2.86
C ILE A 73 3.75 0.25 4.06
N ALA A 74 4.92 -0.34 4.27
CA ALA A 74 5.22 -1.20 5.40
C ALA A 74 5.02 -0.47 6.75
N GLU A 75 5.40 0.81 6.88
CA GLU A 75 5.14 1.59 8.10
C GLU A 75 3.63 1.71 8.41
N TYR A 76 2.79 1.84 7.39
CA TYR A 76 1.34 1.90 7.55
C TYR A 76 0.77 0.53 7.92
N MET A 77 1.26 -0.54 7.28
CA MET A 77 0.88 -1.91 7.58
C MET A 77 1.27 -2.31 9.02
N ASP A 78 2.49 -1.98 9.46
CA ASP A 78 2.97 -2.20 10.82
C ASP A 78 2.02 -1.59 11.84
N LYS A 79 1.68 -0.31 11.66
CA LYS A 79 0.74 0.39 12.53
C LYS A 79 -0.63 -0.27 12.51
N MET A 80 -1.17 -0.56 11.33
CA MET A 80 -2.50 -1.15 11.19
C MET A 80 -2.57 -2.50 11.90
N ILE A 81 -1.58 -3.37 11.68
CA ILE A 81 -1.51 -4.69 12.31
C ILE A 81 -1.40 -4.55 13.83
N HIS A 82 -0.52 -3.67 14.31
CA HIS A 82 -0.35 -3.42 15.75
C HIS A 82 -1.64 -2.92 16.42
N ASP A 83 -2.35 -2.00 15.78
CA ASP A 83 -3.53 -1.35 16.37
C ASP A 83 -4.81 -2.20 16.26
N THR A 84 -4.92 -3.05 15.24
CA THR A 84 -6.21 -3.67 14.86
C THR A 84 -6.23 -5.19 14.93
N THR A 85 -5.08 -5.85 15.06
CA THR A 85 -5.01 -7.32 15.12
C THR A 85 -4.66 -7.81 16.52
N THR A 86 -5.29 -8.91 16.93
CA THR A 86 -4.91 -9.58 18.19
C THR A 86 -3.58 -10.33 18.04
N LYS A 87 -3.40 -11.00 16.89
CA LYS A 87 -2.20 -11.78 16.57
C LYS A 87 -2.16 -12.08 15.07
N LEU A 88 -0.98 -11.89 14.46
CA LEU A 88 -0.68 -12.36 13.12
C LEU A 88 0.46 -13.39 13.21
N THR A 89 0.31 -14.52 12.51
CA THR A 89 1.32 -15.58 12.46
C THR A 89 1.46 -16.11 11.04
N HIS A 90 2.66 -16.59 10.70
CA HIS A 90 2.94 -17.25 9.44
C HIS A 90 3.81 -18.49 9.68
N SER A 91 3.85 -19.38 8.70
CA SER A 91 4.68 -20.59 8.68
C SER A 91 4.98 -20.97 7.23
N GLY A 92 6.09 -21.67 6.99
CA GLY A 92 6.39 -22.23 5.68
C GLY A 92 7.18 -21.31 4.75
N LEU A 93 7.56 -20.11 5.20
CA LEU A 93 8.43 -19.20 4.45
C LEU A 93 9.81 -19.80 4.19
N GLU A 94 10.29 -20.66 5.08
CA GLU A 94 11.54 -21.40 4.95
C GLU A 94 11.57 -22.37 3.75
N ASN A 95 10.40 -22.68 3.17
CA ASN A 95 10.29 -23.51 1.97
C ASN A 95 10.32 -22.69 0.68
N LEU A 96 10.36 -21.36 0.77
CA LEU A 96 10.43 -20.47 -0.37
C LEU A 96 11.90 -20.18 -0.74
N ASP A 97 12.14 -20.12 -2.03
CA ASP A 97 13.42 -19.77 -2.63
C ASP A 97 13.29 -18.36 -3.21
N ALA A 98 14.11 -17.42 -2.74
CA ALA A 98 13.98 -16.01 -3.10
C ALA A 98 14.16 -15.76 -4.61
N ASP A 99 14.86 -16.65 -5.32
CA ASP A 99 15.13 -16.52 -6.75
C ASP A 99 14.07 -17.20 -7.63
N LYS A 100 12.97 -17.70 -7.05
CA LYS A 100 11.90 -18.38 -7.77
C LYS A 100 10.58 -17.60 -7.73
N GLY A 101 9.90 -17.58 -8.87
CA GLY A 101 8.53 -17.09 -8.96
C GLY A 101 7.53 -18.10 -8.37
N TYR A 102 6.62 -17.60 -7.54
CA TYR A 102 5.55 -18.39 -6.93
C TYR A 102 4.17 -17.79 -7.25
N LEU A 103 3.18 -18.66 -7.42
CA LEU A 103 1.77 -18.28 -7.44
C LEU A 103 1.17 -18.56 -6.07
N PHE A 104 0.81 -17.50 -5.35
CA PHE A 104 0.13 -17.61 -4.06
C PHE A 104 -1.38 -17.71 -4.27
N VAL A 105 -1.99 -18.75 -3.72
CA VAL A 105 -3.44 -18.96 -3.79
C VAL A 105 -4.00 -18.81 -2.39
N SER A 106 -4.80 -17.77 -2.18
CA SER A 106 -5.53 -17.53 -0.94
C SER A 106 -7.00 -17.93 -1.08
N ASN A 107 -7.68 -18.07 0.06
CA ASN A 107 -9.13 -18.09 0.07
C ASN A 107 -9.70 -16.71 -0.28
N HIS A 108 -11.03 -16.61 -0.44
CA HIS A 108 -11.70 -15.37 -0.88
C HIS A 108 -12.40 -14.68 0.29
N ARG A 109 -11.65 -14.34 1.34
CA ARG A 109 -12.24 -13.66 2.51
C ARG A 109 -12.21 -12.15 2.33
N ASP A 110 -11.09 -11.62 1.84
CA ASP A 110 -10.95 -10.19 1.55
C ASP A 110 -9.98 -9.96 0.39
N ILE A 111 -10.50 -9.39 -0.70
CA ILE A 111 -9.74 -9.16 -1.93
C ILE A 111 -8.57 -8.19 -1.77
N THR A 112 -8.59 -7.32 -0.76
CA THR A 112 -7.55 -6.32 -0.51
C THR A 112 -6.61 -6.74 0.61
N MET A 113 -7.17 -7.22 1.72
CA MET A 113 -6.41 -7.49 2.94
C MET A 113 -5.66 -8.83 2.86
N ASP A 114 -6.20 -9.83 2.18
CA ASP A 114 -5.52 -11.13 2.04
C ASP A 114 -4.14 -10.96 1.37
N PRO A 115 -4.02 -10.35 0.18
CA PRO A 115 -2.71 -10.14 -0.42
C PRO A 115 -1.87 -9.09 0.33
N ALA A 116 -2.48 -8.11 1.01
CA ALA A 116 -1.74 -7.16 1.84
C ALA A 116 -1.01 -7.84 3.01
N PHE A 117 -1.65 -8.80 3.69
CA PHE A 117 -1.00 -9.57 4.76
C PHE A 117 0.10 -10.49 4.23
N VAL A 118 -0.07 -11.08 3.05
CA VAL A 118 1.01 -11.88 2.43
C VAL A 118 2.20 -10.97 2.09
N ASN A 119 1.96 -9.81 1.46
CA ASN A 119 3.00 -8.83 1.18
C ASN A 119 3.73 -8.35 2.43
N TYR A 120 2.98 -8.08 3.51
CA TYR A 120 3.56 -7.71 4.79
C TYR A 120 4.53 -8.76 5.32
N VAL A 121 4.12 -10.03 5.31
CA VAL A 121 4.95 -11.13 5.78
C VAL A 121 6.18 -11.33 4.90
N LEU A 122 6.04 -11.27 3.57
CA LEU A 122 7.14 -11.38 2.62
C LEU A 122 8.15 -10.23 2.78
N TYR A 123 7.65 -8.99 2.89
CA TYR A 123 8.47 -7.79 3.06
C TYR A 123 9.35 -7.90 4.32
N HIS A 124 8.75 -8.26 5.47
CA HIS A 124 9.50 -8.41 6.72
C HIS A 124 10.45 -9.61 6.73
N ALA A 125 10.20 -10.61 5.88
CA ALA A 125 11.09 -11.75 5.69
C ALA A 125 12.18 -11.50 4.62
N GLY A 126 12.21 -10.32 3.99
CA GLY A 126 13.23 -9.94 3.01
C GLY A 126 13.00 -10.49 1.60
N TYR A 127 11.79 -10.97 1.29
CA TYR A 127 11.41 -11.42 -0.04
C TYR A 127 10.84 -10.28 -0.88
N GLU A 128 10.83 -10.47 -2.21
CA GLU A 128 10.02 -9.64 -3.09
C GLU A 128 8.52 -9.81 -2.79
N THR A 129 7.78 -8.71 -2.88
CA THR A 129 6.33 -8.71 -2.66
C THR A 129 5.58 -9.18 -3.91
N LEU A 130 4.35 -9.64 -3.71
CA LEU A 130 3.43 -10.04 -4.76
C LEU A 130 3.10 -8.90 -5.74
N GLN A 131 2.86 -9.29 -6.99
CA GLN A 131 2.11 -8.50 -7.96
C GLN A 131 0.65 -8.95 -7.93
N ILE A 132 -0.27 -8.04 -7.63
CA ILE A 132 -1.68 -8.37 -7.39
C ILE A 132 -2.50 -7.88 -8.59
N ALA A 133 -3.21 -8.80 -9.23
CA ALA A 133 -4.20 -8.47 -10.25
C ALA A 133 -5.59 -8.46 -9.60
N VAL A 134 -6.29 -7.32 -9.69
CA VAL A 134 -7.66 -7.14 -9.19
C VAL A 134 -8.55 -6.65 -10.32
N GLY A 135 -9.80 -7.12 -10.38
CA GLY A 135 -10.77 -6.63 -11.36
C GLY A 135 -11.12 -5.16 -11.13
N ASP A 136 -11.12 -4.37 -12.21
CA ASP A 136 -11.47 -2.95 -12.25
C ASP A 136 -12.85 -2.62 -11.65
N ASN A 137 -13.80 -3.55 -11.73
CA ASN A 137 -15.16 -3.45 -11.18
C ASN A 137 -15.21 -3.21 -9.66
N LEU A 138 -14.09 -3.43 -8.96
CA LEU A 138 -14.02 -3.37 -7.49
C LEU A 138 -13.38 -2.06 -6.99
N LEU A 139 -12.70 -1.31 -7.87
CA LEU A 139 -11.95 -0.11 -7.51
C LEU A 139 -12.71 1.14 -7.95
N LYS A 140 -13.62 1.61 -7.10
CA LYS A 140 -14.46 2.79 -7.38
C LYS A 140 -13.72 4.13 -7.31
N LYS A 141 -12.51 4.15 -6.74
CA LYS A 141 -11.74 5.37 -6.48
C LYS A 141 -10.37 5.25 -7.13
N PRO A 142 -10.00 6.16 -8.05
CA PRO A 142 -8.75 6.07 -8.81
C PRO A 142 -7.50 5.90 -7.95
N PHE A 143 -7.45 6.58 -6.80
CA PHE A 143 -6.29 6.51 -5.90
C PHE A 143 -6.07 5.12 -5.28
N VAL A 144 -7.08 4.25 -5.27
CA VAL A 144 -6.94 2.89 -4.73
C VAL A 144 -6.21 2.00 -5.73
N THR A 145 -6.34 2.26 -7.02
CA THR A 145 -5.56 1.58 -8.07
C THR A 145 -4.10 2.04 -8.07
N ASP A 146 -3.84 3.26 -7.62
CA ASP A 146 -2.51 3.85 -7.55
C ASP A 146 -1.69 3.39 -6.31
N LEU A 147 -2.31 2.65 -5.37
CA LEU A 147 -1.72 2.15 -4.12
C LEU A 147 -1.42 0.66 -4.22
#